data_AF-A0A2E1VWD1-F1
#
_entry.id   AF-A0A2E1VWD1-F1
#
_cell.length_a   1.000
_cell.length_b   1.000
_cell.length_c   1.000
_cell.angle_alpha   90.00
_cell.angle_beta   90.00
_cell.angle_gamma   90.00
#
_symmetry.space_group_name_H-M   'P 1'
#
loop_
_entity.id
_entity.type
_entity.pdbx_description
1 polymer ?
#
loop_
_entity_poly.entity_id
_entity_poly.type
_entity_poly.pdbx_seq_one_letter_code
_entity_poly.pdbx_strand_id
1 'polypeptide(L)'
;MGWLRTLFLGDIGNRLDISDNEDRIRRMRAAIRKNRRADASQDERLALLERENEQLEILVSALAQMLAARGVIDEEELAPFVAALDDEV
;
A
#
# COMPACT_ATOMS: atom_id res chain seq x y z
N MET A 1 3.57 30.85 25.78
CA MET A 1 2.68 31.45 26.80
C MET A 1 2.81 32.97 26.72
N GLY A 2 1.95 33.64 25.94
CA GLY A 2 2.07 35.06 25.62
C GLY A 2 0.99 35.91 26.28
N TRP A 3 1.23 36.34 27.52
CA TRP A 3 0.25 37.11 28.31
C TRP A 3 -0.01 38.51 27.70
N LEU A 4 0.92 39.02 26.88
CA LEU A 4 0.79 40.27 26.14
C LEU A 4 -0.27 40.20 25.01
N ARG A 5 -0.48 39.03 24.40
CA ARG A 5 -1.44 38.83 23.29
C ARG A 5 -2.88 38.77 23.79
N THR A 6 -3.10 38.26 25.00
CA THR A 6 -4.41 38.23 25.67
C THR A 6 -4.83 39.61 26.15
N LEU A 7 -3.89 40.45 26.60
CA LEU A 7 -4.17 41.78 27.15
C LEU A 7 -4.51 42.84 26.08
N PHE A 8 -3.93 42.74 24.88
CA PHE A 8 -4.17 43.70 23.79
C PHE A 8 -5.28 43.29 22.80
N LEU A 9 -5.68 42.01 22.76
CA LEU A 9 -6.65 41.50 21.78
C LEU A 9 -7.84 40.75 22.39
N GLY A 10 -7.89 40.53 23.71
CA GLY A 10 -9.04 39.99 24.45
C GLY A 10 -9.90 38.97 23.68
N ASP A 11 -11.07 39.40 23.22
CA ASP A 11 -12.04 38.56 22.51
C ASP A 11 -11.65 38.28 21.03
N ILE A 12 -10.96 39.21 20.38
CA ILE A 12 -10.48 39.06 18.98
C ILE A 12 -9.31 38.09 18.91
N GLY A 13 -8.38 38.16 19.87
CA GLY A 13 -7.21 37.30 19.94
C GLY A 13 -7.59 35.84 20.19
N ASN A 14 -8.57 35.59 21.06
CA ASN A 14 -9.11 34.26 21.28
C ASN A 14 -9.87 33.73 20.07
N ARG A 15 -10.70 34.55 19.40
CA ARG A 15 -11.39 34.14 18.16
C ARG A 15 -10.43 33.83 17.02
N LEU A 16 -9.34 34.60 16.88
CA LEU A 16 -8.33 34.35 15.86
C LEU A 16 -7.56 33.05 16.14
N ASP A 17 -7.18 32.79 17.40
CA ASP A 17 -6.49 31.56 17.81
C ASP A 17 -7.42 30.32 17.68
N ILE A 18 -8.71 30.47 17.95
CA ILE A 18 -9.73 29.43 17.71
C ILE A 18 -9.84 29.16 16.20
N SER A 19 -9.96 30.19 15.36
CA SER A 19 -10.05 30.05 13.90
C SER A 19 -8.81 29.37 13.31
N ASP A 20 -7.62 29.75 13.77
CA ASP A 20 -6.36 29.16 13.33
C ASP A 20 -6.26 27.68 13.72
N ASN A 21 -6.72 27.34 14.92
CA ASN A 21 -6.78 25.95 15.40
C ASN A 21 -7.83 25.13 14.63
N GLU A 22 -8.99 25.70 14.33
CA GLU A 22 -10.00 25.07 13.48
C GLU A 22 -9.46 24.80 12.07
N ASP A 23 -8.72 25.73 11.47
CA ASP A 23 -8.08 25.55 10.18
C ASP A 23 -6.96 24.50 10.21
N ARG A 24 -6.24 24.41 11.33
CA ARG A 24 -5.25 23.33 11.53
C ARG A 24 -5.93 21.97 11.62
N ILE A 25 -7.02 21.86 12.39
CA ILE A 25 -7.80 20.62 12.53
C ILE A 25 -8.43 20.24 11.19
N ARG A 26 -8.98 21.19 10.43
CA ARG A 26 -9.54 20.96 9.09
C ARG A 26 -8.48 20.41 8.13
N ARG A 27 -7.30 21.03 8.09
CA ARG A 27 -6.17 20.56 7.26
C ARG A 27 -5.67 19.17 7.68
N MET A 28 -5.55 18.92 8.98
CA MET A 28 -5.12 17.63 9.51
C MET A 28 -6.13 16.51 9.17
N ARG A 29 -7.44 16.77 9.33
CA ARG A 29 -8.49 15.82 8.93
C ARG A 29 -8.48 15.56 7.43
N ALA A 30 -8.27 16.58 6.61
CA ALA A 30 -8.16 16.43 5.17
C ALA A 30 -6.94 15.59 4.77
N ALA A 31 -5.79 15.79 5.43
CA ALA A 31 -4.58 15.01 5.21
C ALA A 31 -4.78 13.53 5.62
N ILE A 32 -5.35 13.26 6.80
CA ILE A 32 -5.67 11.90 7.25
C ILE A 32 -6.60 11.19 6.25
N ARG A 33 -7.64 11.89 5.79
CA ARG A 33 -8.57 11.31 4.79
C ARG A 33 -7.88 11.05 3.45
N LYS A 34 -6.96 11.90 3.02
CA LYS A 34 -6.18 11.70 1.80
C LYS A 34 -5.26 10.49 1.93
N ASN A 35 -4.53 10.35 3.04
CA ASN A 35 -3.66 9.21 3.28
C ASN A 35 -4.46 7.91 3.33
N ARG A 36 -5.56 7.86 4.09
CA ARG A 36 -6.43 6.66 4.12
C ARG A 36 -6.95 6.22 2.75
N ARG A 37 -7.23 7.17 1.85
CA ARG A 37 -7.64 6.84 0.47
C ARG A 37 -6.48 6.32 -0.36
N ALA A 38 -5.28 6.88 -0.18
CA ALA A 38 -4.07 6.38 -0.82
C ALA A 38 -3.74 4.97 -0.34
N ASP A 39 -3.76 4.73 0.98
CA ASP A 39 -3.51 3.43 1.60
C ASP A 39 -4.51 2.38 1.06
N ALA A 40 -5.82 2.67 1.09
CA ALA A 40 -6.82 1.75 0.55
C ALA A 40 -6.63 1.44 -0.95
N SER A 41 -6.21 2.43 -1.75
CA SER A 41 -5.92 2.20 -3.17
C SER A 41 -4.62 1.41 -3.40
N GLN A 42 -3.67 1.51 -2.48
CA GLN A 42 -2.44 0.73 -2.50
C GLN A 42 -2.73 -0.72 -2.11
N ASP A 43 -3.53 -0.94 -1.07
CA ASP A 43 -3.96 -2.28 -0.63
C ASP A 43 -4.73 -3.01 -1.74
N GLU A 44 -5.65 -2.33 -2.43
CA GLU A 44 -6.38 -2.90 -3.58
C GLU A 44 -5.42 -3.30 -4.71
N ARG A 45 -4.41 -2.47 -4.98
CA ARG A 45 -3.42 -2.74 -6.03
C ARG A 45 -2.47 -3.87 -5.65
N LEU A 46 -2.09 -3.98 -4.38
CA LEU A 46 -1.30 -5.09 -3.85
C LEU A 46 -2.07 -6.40 -3.98
N ALA A 47 -3.33 -6.43 -3.53
CA ALA A 47 -4.17 -7.63 -3.63
C ALA A 47 -4.37 -8.08 -5.09
N LEU A 48 -4.47 -7.13 -6.04
CA LEU A 48 -4.52 -7.45 -7.46
C LEU A 48 -3.21 -8.08 -7.94
N LEU A 49 -2.06 -7.48 -7.58
CA LEU A 49 -0.75 -7.98 -7.98
C LEU A 49 -0.43 -9.35 -7.37
N GLU A 50 -0.78 -9.57 -6.11
CA GLU A 50 -0.66 -10.87 -5.44
C GLU A 50 -1.44 -11.94 -6.20
N ARG A 51 -2.70 -11.64 -6.55
CA ARG A 51 -3.53 -12.56 -7.34
C ARG A 51 -2.99 -12.80 -8.75
N GLU A 52 -2.46 -11.77 -9.40
CA GLU A 52 -1.83 -11.91 -10.73
C GLU A 52 -0.59 -12.79 -10.67
N ASN A 53 0.25 -12.64 -9.62
CA ASN A 53 1.41 -13.50 -9.39
C ASN A 53 1.01 -14.95 -9.15
N GLU A 54 0.05 -15.22 -8.26
CA GLU A 54 -0.45 -16.59 -8.02
C GLU A 54 -0.94 -17.24 -9.33
N GLN A 55 -1.65 -16.47 -10.18
CA GLN A 55 -2.10 -16.97 -11.48
C GLN A 55 -0.94 -17.27 -12.43
N LEU A 56 0.08 -16.42 -12.46
CA LEU A 56 1.28 -16.62 -13.27
C LEU A 56 2.06 -17.85 -12.81
N GLU A 57 2.23 -18.07 -11.51
CA GLU A 57 2.87 -19.25 -10.95
C GLU A 57 2.16 -20.55 -11.38
N ILE A 58 0.83 -20.56 -11.30
CA ILE A 58 0.01 -21.69 -11.76
C ILE A 58 0.21 -21.93 -13.26
N LEU A 59 0.15 -20.87 -14.07
CA LEU A 59 0.30 -20.97 -15.52
C LEU A 59 1.69 -21.46 -15.93
N VAL A 60 2.74 -20.94 -15.28
CA VAL A 60 4.13 -21.36 -15.52
C VAL A 60 4.31 -22.82 -15.12
N SER A 61 3.80 -23.22 -13.97
CA SER A 61 3.83 -24.62 -13.52
C SER A 61 3.11 -25.56 -14.49
N ALA A 62 1.92 -25.18 -14.96
CA ALA A 62 1.17 -25.95 -15.94
C ALA A 62 1.88 -26.03 -17.30
N LEU A 63 2.50 -24.93 -17.74
CA LEU A 63 3.30 -24.89 -18.96
C LEU A 63 4.53 -25.80 -18.86
N ALA A 64 5.27 -25.74 -17.75
CA ALA A 64 6.41 -26.60 -17.47
C ALA A 64 6.03 -28.08 -17.53
N GLN A 65 4.95 -28.47 -16.83
CA GLN A 65 4.43 -29.84 -16.86
C GLN A 65 4.01 -30.27 -18.27
N MET A 66 3.39 -29.38 -19.06
CA MET A 66 3.02 -29.68 -20.45
C MET A 66 4.25 -29.91 -21.33
N LEU A 67 5.32 -29.12 -21.14
CA LEU A 67 6.56 -29.26 -21.91
C LEU A 67 7.30 -30.56 -21.55
N ALA A 68 7.35 -30.92 -20.27
CA ALA A 68 7.88 -32.19 -19.80
C ALA A 68 7.11 -33.37 -20.39
N ALA A 69 5.77 -33.34 -20.34
CA ALA A 69 4.92 -34.39 -20.90
C ALA A 69 5.08 -34.58 -22.42
N ARG A 70 5.55 -33.54 -23.13
CA ARG A 70 5.86 -33.59 -24.57
C ARG A 70 7.30 -33.98 -24.87
N GLY A 71 8.14 -34.21 -23.85
CA GLY A 71 9.56 -34.52 -23.98
C GLY A 71 10.38 -33.35 -24.56
N VAL A 72 9.89 -32.12 -24.42
CA VAL A 72 10.61 -30.91 -24.88
C VAL A 72 11.69 -30.49 -23.87
N ILE A 73 11.46 -30.78 -22.59
CA ILE A 73 12.36 -30.52 -21.48
C ILE A 73 12.42 -31.78 -20.62
N ASP A 74 13.59 -32.12 -20.09
CA ASP A 74 13.76 -33.25 -19.17
C ASP A 74 13.24 -32.88 -17.76
N GLU A 75 12.65 -33.85 -17.04
CA GLU A 75 12.19 -33.63 -15.66
C GLU A 75 13.35 -33.27 -14.72
N GLU A 76 14.56 -33.81 -14.97
CA GLU A 76 15.76 -33.47 -14.20
C GLU A 76 16.19 -32.01 -14.40
N GLU A 77 15.95 -31.44 -15.58
CA GLU A 77 16.24 -30.03 -15.88
C GLU A 77 15.18 -29.08 -15.29
N LEU A 78 13.96 -29.57 -15.03
CA LEU A 78 12.87 -28.82 -14.41
C LEU A 78 12.93 -28.79 -12.88
N ALA A 79 13.48 -29.83 -12.25
CA ALA A 79 13.58 -29.95 -10.79
C ALA A 79 14.21 -28.73 -10.08
N PRO A 80 15.29 -28.09 -10.60
CA PRO A 80 15.86 -26.90 -9.98
C PRO A 80 14.95 -25.67 -10.05
N PHE A 81 14.16 -25.55 -11.13
CA PHE A 81 13.24 -24.41 -11.32
C PHE A 81 12.03 -24.52 -10.40
N VAL A 82 11.53 -25.74 -10.18
CA VAL A 82 10.46 -26.00 -9.21
C VAL A 82 10.97 -25.81 -7.78
N ALA A 83 12.17 -26.30 -7.47
CA ALA A 83 12.77 -26.13 -6.15
C ALA A 83 13.01 -24.65 -5.78
N ALA A 84 13.34 -23.80 -6.76
CA ALA A 84 13.49 -22.36 -6.53
C ALA A 84 12.16 -21.65 -6.20
N LEU A 85 11.02 -22.20 -6.62
CA LEU A 85 9.69 -21.68 -6.26
C LEU A 85 9.30 -22.05 -4.82
N ASP A 86 9.73 -23.21 -4.33
CA ASP A 86 9.42 -23.66 -2.95
C ASP A 86 10.24 -22.92 -1.88
N ASP A 87 11.41 -22.35 -2.21
CA ASP A 87 12.28 -21.61 -1.28
C ASP A 87 11.80 -20.16 -1.01
N GLU A 88 10.88 -19.61 -1.80
CA GLU A 88 10.36 -18.24 -1.65
C GLU A 88 9.08 -18.15 -0.80
N VAL A 89 8.57 -19.27 -0.26
CA VAL A 89 7.36 -19.39 0.59
C VAL A 89 7.71 -19.68 2.05
#